data_AF-A0A8S9ZNZ8-F1
#
_entry.id   AF-A0A8S9ZNZ8-F1
#
_cell.length_a   1.000
_cell.length_b   1.000
_cell.length_c   1.000
_cell.angle_alpha   90.00
_cell.angle_beta   90.00
_cell.angle_gamma   90.00
#
_symmetry.space_group_name_H-M   'P 1'
#
loop_
_entity.id
_entity.type
_entity.pdbx_description
1 polymer ?
#
loop_
_entity_poly.entity_id
_entity_poly.type
_entity_poly.pdbx_seq_one_letter_code
_entity_poly.pdbx_strand_id
1 'polypeptide(L)'
;MKKTNRINNRYGSDPFSNDNTKQEDGECEWFEGLKYFAHSAHDMTLSSLFSTFQFDHTDFDRDGLPGYASCILIELWYDTVEGYYVKVLYRRDNINKLIDLTPHILGCNDKCKLERFKQRSLIFKPQPDQETLCKSPLTNYKTSWNDLWNSSANS
;
A
#
# COMPACT_ATOMS: atom_id res chain seq x y z
N MET A 1 15.31 0.67 -40.23
CA MET A 1 15.93 1.70 -39.39
C MET A 1 15.49 1.49 -37.94
N LYS A 2 16.43 1.09 -37.08
CA LYS A 2 16.21 0.90 -35.64
C LYS A 2 15.95 2.27 -35.01
N LYS A 3 14.75 2.50 -34.46
CA LYS A 3 14.54 3.63 -33.54
C LYS A 3 15.11 3.21 -32.18
N THR A 4 16.15 3.93 -31.80
CA THR A 4 16.93 3.77 -30.58
C THR A 4 16.03 3.91 -29.36
N ASN A 5 16.02 2.89 -28.49
CA ASN A 5 15.46 2.98 -27.15
C ASN A 5 16.32 3.94 -26.31
N ARG A 6 15.89 5.20 -26.21
CA ARG A 6 16.37 6.08 -25.15
C ARG A 6 15.72 5.60 -23.85
N ILE A 7 16.49 4.85 -23.06
CA ILE A 7 16.27 4.76 -21.61
C ILE A 7 16.70 6.12 -21.07
N ASN A 8 15.81 7.12 -21.20
CA ASN A 8 15.98 8.36 -20.47
C ASN A 8 15.67 8.04 -19.00
N ASN A 9 16.65 8.36 -18.17
CA ASN A 9 16.67 8.29 -16.73
C ASN A 9 15.28 8.60 -16.13
N ARG A 10 14.56 7.56 -15.68
CA ARG A 10 13.19 7.63 -15.14
C ARG A 10 13.15 7.91 -13.63
N TYR A 11 14.28 8.34 -13.06
CA TYR A 11 14.39 8.88 -11.71
C TYR A 11 14.55 10.40 -11.82
N GLY A 12 13.50 11.07 -12.26
CA GLY A 12 13.38 12.52 -12.23
C GLY A 12 12.30 12.89 -11.22
N SER A 13 12.71 13.63 -10.18
CA SER A 13 11.91 14.19 -9.08
C SER A 13 11.11 13.21 -8.21
N ASP A 14 11.34 13.34 -6.91
CA ASP A 14 10.70 12.60 -5.83
C ASP A 14 9.16 12.71 -5.92
N PRO A 15 8.40 11.62 -6.11
CA PRO A 15 6.93 11.66 -6.19
C PRO A 15 6.28 12.03 -4.85
N PHE A 16 7.06 12.21 -3.78
CA PHE A 16 6.61 12.66 -2.46
C PHE A 16 7.01 14.11 -2.15
N SER A 17 7.48 14.86 -3.15
CA SER A 17 7.71 16.31 -3.05
C SER A 17 6.38 17.03 -2.83
N ASN A 18 6.04 17.24 -1.55
CA ASN A 18 4.96 18.11 -1.12
C ASN A 18 5.43 19.57 -1.25
N ASP A 19 5.47 20.08 -2.48
CA ASP A 19 5.53 21.52 -2.70
C ASP A 19 4.15 22.00 -3.14
N ASN A 20 3.67 23.08 -2.51
CA ASN A 20 2.36 23.67 -2.78
C ASN A 20 2.40 24.48 -4.09
N THR A 21 2.96 23.89 -5.14
CA THR A 21 3.07 24.48 -6.46
C THR A 21 1.93 23.95 -7.32
N LYS A 22 1.29 24.89 -8.02
CA LYS A 22 0.15 24.65 -8.91
C LYS A 22 0.48 23.45 -9.81
N GLN A 23 -0.34 22.41 -9.69
CA GLN A 23 -0.28 21.23 -10.53
C GLN A 23 -0.35 21.69 -11.99
N GLU A 24 0.79 21.67 -12.70
CA GLU A 24 0.80 21.89 -14.14
C GLU A 24 0.18 20.64 -14.80
N ASP A 25 -0.81 20.87 -15.66
CA ASP A 25 -1.50 19.82 -16.41
C ASP A 25 -0.47 18.94 -17.15
N GLY A 26 -0.27 17.70 -16.68
CA GLY A 26 0.55 16.68 -17.36
C GLY A 26 1.53 15.88 -16.48
N GLU A 27 1.81 16.29 -15.23
CA GLU A 27 2.87 15.63 -14.43
C GLU A 27 2.54 14.21 -13.94
N CYS A 28 1.29 13.75 -14.06
CA CYS A 28 0.88 12.39 -13.66
C CYS A 28 0.62 11.44 -14.84
N GLU A 29 0.64 11.90 -16.10
CA GLU A 29 0.31 11.06 -17.26
C GLU A 29 1.29 9.90 -17.45
N TRP A 30 2.56 10.08 -17.08
CA TRP A 30 3.57 9.02 -17.20
C TRP A 30 3.28 7.79 -16.33
N PHE A 31 2.46 7.97 -15.28
CA PHE A 31 2.03 6.90 -14.37
C PHE A 31 0.83 6.14 -14.93
N GLU A 32 0.08 6.72 -15.86
CA GLU A 32 -1.07 6.09 -16.49
C GLU A 32 -0.63 4.92 -17.38
N GLY A 33 -1.15 3.72 -17.10
CA GLY A 33 -0.83 2.51 -17.84
C GLY A 33 0.38 1.72 -17.35
N LEU A 34 1.00 2.11 -16.23
CA LEU A 34 1.98 1.26 -15.55
C LEU A 34 1.33 -0.06 -15.09
N LYS A 35 2.03 -1.17 -15.32
CA LYS A 35 1.58 -2.52 -14.92
C LYS A 35 2.15 -2.97 -13.57
N TYR A 36 3.21 -2.30 -13.12
CA TYR A 36 3.95 -2.64 -11.92
C TYR A 36 4.14 -1.40 -11.08
N PHE A 37 3.70 -1.49 -9.83
CA PHE A 37 3.89 -0.45 -8.82
C PHE A 37 4.79 -1.02 -7.73
N ALA A 38 5.85 -0.30 -7.40
CA ALA A 38 6.79 -0.69 -6.36
C ALA A 38 6.91 0.45 -5.34
N HIS A 39 6.59 0.15 -4.09
CA HIS A 39 6.68 1.10 -2.99
C HIS A 39 7.75 0.61 -2.02
N SER A 40 8.71 1.48 -1.71
CA SER A 40 9.63 1.25 -0.60
C SER A 40 8.91 1.57 0.70
N ALA A 41 9.02 0.68 1.68
CA ALA A 41 8.34 0.82 2.96
C ALA A 41 9.20 0.24 4.09
N HIS A 42 8.73 0.42 5.32
CA HIS A 42 9.35 -0.16 6.51
C HIS A 42 8.70 -1.50 6.86
N ASP A 43 9.41 -2.31 7.63
CA ASP A 43 8.94 -3.58 8.22
C ASP A 43 7.60 -3.44 8.96
N MET A 44 7.39 -2.34 9.69
CA MET A 44 6.12 -2.02 10.33
C MET A 44 4.98 -1.85 9.32
N THR A 45 5.25 -1.30 8.13
CA THR A 45 4.24 -1.16 7.07
C THR A 45 3.78 -2.53 6.58
N LEU A 46 4.71 -3.46 6.39
CA LEU A 46 4.40 -4.84 6.01
C LEU A 46 3.60 -5.54 7.11
N SER A 47 3.99 -5.35 8.38
CA SER A 47 3.28 -5.89 9.53
C SER A 47 1.84 -5.36 9.61
N SER A 48 1.64 -4.06 9.40
CA SER A 48 0.29 -3.47 9.33
C SER A 48 -0.51 -4.01 8.16
N LEU A 49 0.12 -4.24 6.99
CA LEU A 49 -0.56 -4.86 5.84
C LEU A 49 -1.01 -6.29 6.16
N PHE A 50 -0.19 -7.08 6.88
CA PHE A 50 -0.59 -8.41 7.37
C PHE A 50 -1.80 -8.37 8.31
N SER A 51 -1.93 -7.34 9.14
CA SER A 51 -3.14 -7.16 9.96
C SER A 51 -4.40 -6.95 9.09
N THR A 52 -4.30 -6.30 7.92
CA THR A 52 -5.44 -6.18 6.97
C THR A 52 -5.79 -7.52 6.29
N PHE A 53 -4.83 -8.43 6.22
CA PHE A 53 -5.06 -9.81 5.80
C PHE A 53 -5.67 -10.67 6.91
N GLN A 54 -5.75 -10.12 8.13
CA GLN A 54 -6.23 -10.77 9.35
C GLN A 54 -5.39 -11.99 9.71
N PHE A 55 -4.07 -11.83 9.67
CA PHE A 55 -3.15 -12.80 10.26
C PHE A 55 -3.00 -12.53 11.76
N ASP A 56 -2.82 -13.60 12.53
CA ASP A 56 -2.68 -13.53 14.00
C ASP A 56 -1.28 -13.10 14.45
N HIS A 57 -0.33 -13.01 13.51
CA HIS A 57 1.06 -12.67 13.78
C HIS A 57 1.54 -11.48 12.94
N THR A 58 2.56 -10.77 13.45
CA THR A 58 3.16 -9.59 12.82
C THR A 58 4.05 -9.92 11.63
N ASP A 59 4.48 -11.17 11.47
CA ASP A 59 5.22 -11.67 10.29
C ASP A 59 4.58 -12.96 9.76
N PHE A 60 3.32 -12.84 9.33
CA PHE A 60 2.48 -13.91 8.75
C PHE A 60 2.20 -15.10 9.68
N ASP A 61 3.21 -15.93 9.98
CA ASP A 61 3.11 -17.16 10.75
C ASP A 61 4.00 -17.18 12.00
N ARG A 62 4.63 -16.05 12.34
CA ARG A 62 5.49 -15.91 13.51
C ARG A 62 5.47 -14.52 14.10
N ASP A 63 5.80 -14.44 15.38
CA ASP A 63 6.00 -13.18 16.07
C ASP A 63 7.30 -12.48 15.64
N GLY A 64 7.30 -11.15 15.71
CA GLY A 64 8.40 -10.30 15.29
C GLY A 64 8.13 -9.60 13.96
N LEU A 65 9.04 -8.69 13.58
CA LEU A 65 8.89 -7.90 12.35
C LEU A 65 9.45 -8.67 11.14
N PRO A 66 8.91 -8.39 9.93
CA PRO A 66 9.46 -8.89 8.66
C PRO A 66 10.98 -8.69 8.54
N GLY A 67 11.66 -9.66 7.94
CA GLY A 67 13.11 -9.65 7.81
C GLY A 67 13.65 -8.53 6.92
N TYR A 68 14.96 -8.32 6.96
CA TYR A 68 15.63 -7.36 6.08
C TYR A 68 15.33 -7.67 4.60
N ALA A 69 14.99 -6.62 3.84
CA ALA A 69 14.58 -6.70 2.45
C ALA A 69 13.35 -7.60 2.18
N SER A 70 12.50 -7.81 3.18
CA SER A 70 11.18 -8.43 2.98
C SER A 70 10.35 -7.64 1.96
N CYS A 71 9.51 -8.35 1.20
CA CYS A 71 8.58 -7.72 0.27
C CYS A 71 7.31 -8.55 0.08
N ILE A 72 6.20 -7.86 -0.17
CA ILE A 72 4.90 -8.45 -0.50
C ILE A 72 4.59 -8.09 -1.95
N LEU A 73 4.24 -9.09 -2.74
CA LEU A 73 3.82 -8.94 -4.12
C LEU A 73 2.31 -9.20 -4.17
N ILE A 74 1.55 -8.24 -4.67
CA ILE A 74 0.10 -8.38 -4.90
C ILE A 74 -0.10 -8.37 -6.40
N GLU A 75 -0.48 -9.51 -6.97
CA GLU A 75 -0.58 -9.73 -8.40
C GLU A 75 -2.04 -9.89 -8.82
N LEU A 76 -2.44 -9.19 -9.88
CA LEU A 76 -3.73 -9.39 -10.53
C LEU A 76 -3.56 -10.37 -11.69
N TRP A 77 -4.25 -11.50 -11.60
CA TRP A 77 -4.27 -12.55 -12.60
C TRP A 77 -5.64 -12.65 -13.29
N TYR A 78 -5.66 -13.21 -14.48
CA TYR A 78 -6.88 -13.48 -15.24
C TYR A 78 -6.93 -14.96 -15.62
N ASP A 79 -8.01 -15.62 -15.21
CA ASP A 79 -8.39 -16.98 -15.61
C ASP A 79 -9.54 -16.90 -16.61
N THR A 80 -9.48 -17.67 -17.70
CA THR A 80 -10.52 -17.63 -18.75
C THR A 80 -11.87 -18.16 -18.28
N VAL A 81 -11.91 -18.98 -17.23
CA VAL A 81 -13.12 -19.58 -16.67
C VAL A 81 -13.59 -18.81 -15.43
N GLU A 82 -12.66 -18.45 -14.54
CA GLU A 82 -12.99 -17.87 -13.23
C GLU A 82 -12.89 -16.34 -13.17
N GLY A 83 -12.33 -15.71 -14.21
CA GLY A 83 -12.15 -14.26 -14.32
C GLY A 83 -10.93 -13.75 -13.55
N TYR A 84 -11.00 -12.49 -13.10
CA TYR A 84 -9.89 -11.86 -12.38
C TYR A 84 -9.77 -12.37 -10.93
N TYR A 85 -8.55 -12.70 -10.53
CA TYR A 85 -8.21 -13.10 -9.17
C TYR A 85 -6.89 -12.50 -8.71
N VAL A 86 -6.72 -12.39 -7.40
CA VAL A 86 -5.54 -11.84 -6.74
C VAL A 86 -4.68 -12.97 -6.20
N LYS A 87 -3.38 -12.87 -6.42
CA LYS A 87 -2.35 -13.65 -5.70
C LYS A 87 -1.53 -12.73 -4.83
N VAL A 88 -1.25 -13.16 -3.62
CA VAL A 88 -0.37 -12.45 -2.69
C VAL A 88 0.80 -13.35 -2.34
N LEU A 89 2.00 -12.91 -2.70
CA LEU A 89 3.24 -13.63 -2.45
C LEU A 89 4.09 -12.84 -1.46
N TYR A 90 4.81 -13.56 -0.61
CA TYR A 90 5.68 -12.95 0.40
C TYR A 90 7.09 -13.48 0.29
N ARG A 91 8.04 -12.56 0.13
CA ARG A 91 9.45 -12.82 0.37
C ARG A 91 9.81 -12.35 1.76
N ARG A 92 10.17 -13.30 2.62
CA ARG A 92 10.39 -13.05 4.06
C ARG A 92 11.69 -12.33 4.38
N ASP A 93 12.74 -12.64 3.64
CA ASP A 93 14.09 -12.17 3.92
C ASP A 93 14.93 -12.18 2.63
N ASN A 94 16.26 -12.19 2.77
CA ASN A 94 17.19 -12.24 1.65
C ASN A 94 17.27 -13.61 0.94
N ILE A 95 16.46 -14.59 1.34
CA ILE A 95 16.37 -15.90 0.69
C ILE A 95 15.40 -15.81 -0.50
N ASN A 96 15.76 -16.46 -1.62
CA ASN A 96 14.96 -16.50 -2.85
C ASN A 96 13.73 -17.43 -2.75
N LYS A 97 12.98 -17.37 -1.64
CA LYS A 97 11.76 -18.14 -1.44
C LYS A 97 10.54 -17.21 -1.41
N LEU A 98 9.56 -17.51 -2.26
CA LEU A 98 8.25 -16.87 -2.23
C LEU A 98 7.27 -17.81 -1.52
N ILE A 99 6.54 -17.25 -0.55
CA ILE A 99 5.48 -17.92 0.20
C ILE A 99 4.15 -17.45 -0.38
N ASP A 100 3.27 -18.37 -0.75
CA ASP A 100 1.92 -18.01 -1.21
C ASP A 100 1.04 -17.71 0.01
N LEU A 101 0.70 -16.45 0.20
CA LEU A 101 -0.16 -15.98 1.29
C LEU A 101 -1.65 -16.05 0.92
N THR A 102 -1.98 -16.17 -0.36
CA THR A 102 -3.35 -16.13 -0.88
C THR A 102 -4.33 -17.04 -0.13
N PRO A 103 -4.02 -18.34 0.13
CA PRO A 103 -4.95 -19.22 0.83
C PRO A 103 -5.13 -18.90 2.30
N HIS A 104 -4.18 -18.18 2.90
CA HIS A 104 -4.20 -17.84 4.32
C HIS A 104 -4.98 -16.57 4.61
N ILE A 105 -5.19 -15.72 3.60
CA ILE A 105 -5.88 -14.44 3.80
C ILE A 105 -7.35 -14.70 4.15
N LEU A 106 -7.85 -14.18 5.28
CA LEU A 106 -9.20 -14.54 5.75
C LEU A 106 -10.31 -14.21 4.75
N GLY A 107 -11.05 -15.22 4.27
CA GLY A 107 -12.12 -15.02 3.28
C GLY A 107 -11.66 -15.12 1.81
N CYS A 108 -10.41 -15.51 1.56
CA CYS A 108 -9.89 -15.95 0.27
C CYS A 108 -9.73 -17.48 0.22
N ASN A 109 -9.52 -18.00 -0.99
CA ASN A 109 -9.06 -19.36 -1.31
C ASN A 109 -7.82 -19.25 -2.23
N ASP A 110 -7.29 -20.37 -2.75
CA ASP A 110 -6.09 -20.43 -3.62
C ASP A 110 -6.14 -19.47 -4.84
N LYS A 111 -7.34 -19.14 -5.31
CA LYS A 111 -7.59 -18.16 -6.38
C LYS A 111 -8.58 -17.10 -5.90
N CYS A 112 -8.09 -16.16 -5.08
CA CYS A 112 -8.96 -15.17 -4.47
C CYS A 112 -9.58 -14.22 -5.51
N LYS A 113 -10.84 -14.43 -5.87
CA LYS A 113 -11.57 -13.58 -6.83
C LYS A 113 -11.43 -12.10 -6.47
N LEU A 114 -11.18 -11.25 -7.47
CA LEU A 114 -10.92 -9.82 -7.27
C LEU A 114 -12.03 -9.14 -6.45
N GLU A 115 -13.29 -9.41 -6.78
CA GLU A 115 -14.42 -8.82 -6.07
C GLU A 115 -14.51 -9.27 -4.60
N ARG A 116 -14.18 -10.53 -4.33
CA ARG A 116 -14.12 -11.05 -2.96
C ARG A 116 -12.99 -10.37 -2.18
N PHE A 117 -11.82 -10.24 -2.79
CA PHE A 117 -10.68 -9.55 -2.19
C PHE A 117 -11.00 -8.08 -1.89
N LYS A 118 -11.63 -7.35 -2.81
CA LYS A 118 -12.10 -5.97 -2.59
C LYS A 118 -13.08 -5.90 -1.42
N GLN A 119 -14.11 -6.74 -1.43
CA GLN A 119 -15.17 -6.72 -0.43
C GLN A 119 -14.62 -6.91 0.99
N ARG A 120 -13.72 -7.88 1.19
CA ARG A 120 -13.11 -8.10 2.52
C ARG A 120 -12.15 -6.99 2.94
N SER A 121 -11.57 -6.26 1.99
CA SER A 121 -10.66 -5.15 2.29
C SER A 121 -11.37 -3.85 2.67
N LEU A 122 -12.68 -3.73 2.40
CA LEU A 122 -13.43 -2.48 2.62
C LEU A 122 -13.38 -1.99 4.06
N ILE A 123 -13.37 -2.90 5.05
CA ILE A 123 -13.35 -2.54 6.47
C ILE A 123 -12.02 -1.90 6.92
N PHE A 124 -10.95 -2.12 6.15
CA PHE A 124 -9.62 -1.55 6.42
C PHE A 124 -9.37 -0.25 5.64
N LYS A 125 -10.31 0.15 4.77
CA LYS A 125 -10.20 1.40 4.05
C LYS A 125 -10.41 2.56 5.04
N PRO A 126 -9.47 3.52 5.15
CA PRO A 126 -9.63 4.64 6.05
C PRO A 126 -10.89 5.45 5.70
N GLN A 127 -11.50 6.01 6.73
CA GLN A 127 -12.64 6.93 6.62
C GLN A 127 -12.24 8.29 7.25
N PRO A 128 -12.55 9.42 6.61
CA PRO A 128 -13.19 9.54 5.29
C PRO A 128 -12.26 9.05 4.17
N ASP A 129 -12.78 8.95 2.94
CA ASP A 129 -12.00 8.47 1.80
C ASP A 129 -10.74 9.34 1.56
N GLN A 130 -9.77 8.77 0.83
CA GLN A 130 -8.48 9.41 0.59
C GLN A 130 -8.60 10.81 -0.03
N GLU A 131 -9.54 11.04 -0.96
CA GLU A 131 -9.69 12.33 -1.60
C GLU A 131 -10.18 13.38 -0.60
N THR A 132 -11.14 13.00 0.24
CA THR A 132 -11.59 13.84 1.35
C THR A 132 -10.47 14.14 2.35
N LEU A 133 -9.65 13.13 2.70
CA LEU A 133 -8.50 13.30 3.58
C LEU A 133 -7.46 14.26 2.99
N CYS A 134 -7.13 14.11 1.70
CA CYS A 134 -6.16 14.97 1.01
C CYS A 134 -6.62 16.43 0.92
N LYS A 135 -7.93 16.68 0.89
CA LYS A 135 -8.52 18.04 0.88
C LYS A 135 -8.73 18.61 2.28
N SER A 136 -8.54 17.82 3.33
CA SER A 136 -8.80 18.25 4.70
C SER A 136 -7.67 19.17 5.21
N PRO A 137 -7.99 20.32 5.84
CA PRO A 137 -6.97 21.20 6.39
C PRO A 137 -6.14 20.49 7.48
N LEU A 138 -4.81 20.54 7.37
CA LEU A 138 -3.88 20.00 8.38
C LEU A 138 -3.95 20.73 9.75
N THR A 139 -4.77 21.78 9.85
CA THR A 139 -4.80 22.73 10.98
C THR A 139 -5.72 22.32 12.15
N ASN A 140 -6.58 21.31 11.99
CA ASN A 140 -7.52 20.90 13.04
C ASN A 140 -6.87 20.14 14.23
N TYR A 141 -5.57 19.83 14.18
CA TYR A 141 -4.86 19.17 15.28
C TYR A 141 -4.06 20.10 16.20
N LYS A 142 -3.81 21.36 15.79
CA LYS A 142 -3.04 22.31 16.62
C LYS A 142 -3.86 22.95 17.75
N THR A 143 -5.17 23.02 17.62
CA THR A 143 -6.05 23.56 18.67
C THR A 143 -6.28 22.58 19.82
N SER A 144 -6.34 21.27 19.54
CA SER A 144 -6.63 20.25 20.57
C SER A 144 -5.58 20.11 21.67
N TRP A 145 -4.29 20.36 21.40
CA TRP A 145 -3.23 20.19 22.42
C TRP A 145 -3.12 21.39 23.38
N ASN A 146 -3.33 22.61 22.88
CA ASN A 146 -3.32 23.81 23.72
C ASN A 146 -4.56 23.85 24.64
N ASP A 147 -5.71 23.37 24.16
CA ASP A 147 -6.95 23.34 24.95
C ASP A 147 -6.85 22.33 26.11
N LEU A 148 -6.20 21.18 25.90
CA LEU A 148 -5.94 20.19 26.96
C LEU A 148 -4.96 20.71 28.01
N TRP A 149 -3.85 21.35 27.59
CA TRP A 149 -2.86 21.91 28.52
C TRP A 149 -3.43 23.06 29.37
N ASN A 150 -4.25 23.92 28.77
CA ASN A 150 -4.90 25.04 29.47
C ASN A 150 -6.01 24.58 30.44
N SER A 151 -6.62 23.40 30.21
CA SER A 151 -7.55 22.80 31.17
C SER A 151 -6.85 22.20 32.39
N SER A 152 -5.63 21.66 32.23
CA SER A 152 -4.83 21.11 33.34
C SER A 152 -4.07 22.16 34.15
N ALA A 153 -3.87 23.36 33.59
CA ALA A 153 -3.19 24.46 34.27
C ALA A 153 -4.11 25.34 35.12
N ASN A 154 -5.43 25.16 35.00
CA ASN A 154 -6.46 25.89 35.76
C ASN A 154 -7.23 25.00 36.77
N SER A 155 -6.68 23.83 37.11
CA SER A 155 -7.19 22.93 38.17
C SER A 155 -6.24 22.86 39.36
#